data_AF-A0A962N6Z6-F1
#
_entry.id   AF-A0A962N6Z6-F1
#
_cell.length_a   1.000
_cell.length_b   1.000
_cell.length_c   1.000
_cell.angle_alpha   90.00
_cell.angle_beta   90.00
_cell.angle_gamma   90.00
#
_symmetry.space_group_name_H-M   'P 1'
#
loop_
_entity.id
_entity.type
_entity.pdbx_description
1 polymer ?
#
loop_
_entity_poly.entity_id
_entity_poly.type
_entity_poly.pdbx_seq_one_letter_code
_entity_poly.pdbx_strand_id
1 'polypeptide(L)' 'MGSKLPPEDLELYHKVDEVLHYVWDPCGVSHAPQARDEYQGYLPSIFGLLKRGADASAIV' A
#
# COMPACT_ATOMS: atom_id res chain seq x y z
N MET A 1 0.19 -13.74 19.13
CA MET A 1 -0.89 -14.35 18.33
C MET A 1 -1.39 -13.29 17.36
N GLY A 2 -1.12 -13.44 16.07
CA GLY A 2 -1.41 -12.41 15.07
C GLY A 2 -2.90 -12.30 14.82
N SER A 3 -3.50 -11.19 15.25
CA SER A 3 -4.88 -10.86 14.87
C SER A 3 -4.94 -10.76 13.35
N LYS A 4 -5.75 -11.60 12.70
CA LYS A 4 -6.07 -11.45 11.28
C LYS A 4 -6.76 -10.10 11.08
N LEU A 5 -6.32 -9.34 10.10
CA LEU A 5 -7.02 -8.13 9.66
C LEU A 5 -8.48 -8.49 9.29
N PRO A 6 -9.46 -7.63 9.62
CA PRO A 6 -10.82 -7.83 9.16
C PRO A 6 -10.87 -7.82 7.62
N PRO A 7 -11.89 -8.44 6.98
CA PRO A 7 -11.93 -8.59 5.52
C PRO A 7 -11.82 -7.27 4.76
N GLU A 8 -12.47 -6.21 5.25
CA GLU A 8 -12.40 -4.86 4.69
C GLU A 8 -10.98 -4.27 4.73
N ASP A 9 -10.24 -4.54 5.81
CA ASP A 9 -8.87 -4.07 5.96
C ASP A 9 -7.92 -4.84 5.06
N LEU A 10 -8.15 -6.15 4.88
CA LEU A 10 -7.41 -6.95 3.89
C LEU A 10 -7.67 -6.43 2.48
N GLU A 11 -8.92 -6.17 2.12
CA GLU A 11 -9.26 -5.63 0.80
C GLU A 11 -8.61 -4.26 0.57
N LEU A 12 -8.67 -3.36 1.56
CA LEU A 12 -8.00 -2.07 1.48
C LEU A 12 -6.48 -2.24 1.35
N TYR A 13 -5.87 -3.12 2.16
CA TYR A 13 -4.43 -3.41 2.10
C TYR A 13 -4.01 -3.91 0.71
N HIS A 14 -4.78 -4.82 0.12
CA HIS A 14 -4.54 -5.30 -1.24
C HIS A 14 -4.71 -4.20 -2.30
N LYS A 15 -5.72 -3.35 -2.20
CA LYS A 15 -5.91 -2.23 -3.14
C LYS A 15 -4.78 -1.21 -3.06
N VAL A 16 -4.25 -0.94 -1.86
CA VAL A 16 -3.10 -0.04 -1.69
C VAL A 16 -1.85 -0.63 -2.38
N ASP A 17 -1.60 -1.94 -2.22
CA ASP A 17 -0.51 -2.63 -2.91
C ASP A 17 -0.60 -2.50 -4.44
N GLU A 18 -1.80 -2.70 -5.01
CA GLU A 18 -2.03 -2.55 -6.44
C GLU A 18 -1.84 -1.11 -6.93
N VAL A 19 -2.34 -0.11 -6.19
CA VAL A 19 -2.19 1.30 -6.55
C VAL A 19 -0.72 1.71 -6.50
N LEU A 20 0.04 1.28 -5.49
CA LEU A 20 1.47 1.57 -5.39
C LEU A 20 2.24 0.99 -6.58
N HIS A 21 1.97 -0.27 -6.93
CA HIS A 21 2.73 -0.94 -7.97
C HIS A 21 2.29 -0.60 -9.40
N TYR A 22 1.00 -0.43 -9.68
CA TYR A 22 0.50 -0.25 -11.06
C TYR A 22 0.15 1.19 -11.44
N VAL A 23 -0.17 2.04 -10.46
CA VAL A 23 -0.65 3.41 -10.74
C VAL A 23 0.40 4.45 -10.39
N TRP A 24 0.99 4.36 -9.20
CA TRP A 24 2.00 5.33 -8.77
C TRP A 24 3.32 5.14 -9.52
N ASP A 25 3.82 3.91 -9.56
CA ASP A 25 4.99 3.42 -10.31
C ASP A 25 6.02 4.47 -10.79
N PRO A 26 6.61 5.28 -9.89
CA PRO A 26 7.53 6.33 -10.30
C PRO A 26 8.84 5.78 -10.89
N CYS A 27 9.21 4.56 -10.51
CA CYS A 27 10.38 3.87 -11.04
C CYS A 27 10.12 3.20 -12.39
N GLY A 28 8.86 3.10 -12.83
CA GLY A 28 8.49 2.47 -14.10
C GLY A 28 8.70 0.95 -14.13
N VAL A 29 8.57 0.26 -12.99
CA VAL A 29 8.84 -1.18 -12.83
C VAL A 29 7.59 -2.05 -12.78
N SER A 30 6.39 -1.48 -12.91
CA SER A 30 5.10 -2.19 -12.89
C SER A 30 4.98 -3.32 -13.92
N HIS A 31 5.73 -3.25 -15.01
CA HIS A 31 5.78 -4.28 -16.05
C HIS A 31 6.50 -5.56 -15.61
N ALA A 32 7.24 -5.51 -14.50
CA ALA A 32 7.99 -6.61 -13.93
C ALA A 32 7.31 -7.04 -12.61
N PRO A 33 6.47 -8.08 -12.60
CA PRO A 33 5.75 -8.51 -11.40
C PRO A 33 6.67 -8.80 -10.20
N GLN A 34 7.90 -9.23 -10.45
CA GLN A 34 8.90 -9.47 -9.42
C GLN A 34 9.39 -8.20 -8.71
N ALA A 35 9.22 -7.01 -9.30
CA ALA A 35 9.63 -5.73 -8.73
C ALA A 35 8.54 -5.10 -7.85
N ARG A 36 7.51 -5.87 -7.47
CA ARG A 36 6.47 -5.40 -6.54
C ARG A 36 7.02 -5.15 -5.13
N ASP A 37 8.04 -5.90 -4.74
CA ASP A 37 8.73 -5.77 -3.46
C ASP A 37 9.38 -4.38 -3.26
N GLU A 38 9.76 -3.70 -4.34
CA GLU A 38 10.25 -2.31 -4.35
C GLU A 38 9.29 -1.34 -3.65
N TYR A 39 7.99 -1.61 -3.71
CA TYR A 39 6.96 -0.75 -3.10
C TYR A 39 6.39 -1.29 -1.79
N GLN A 40 6.65 -2.56 -1.44
CA GLN A 40 6.10 -3.18 -0.23
C GLN A 40 6.54 -2.49 1.06
N GLY A 41 7.70 -1.83 1.06
CA GLY A 41 8.17 -1.05 2.21
C GLY A 41 7.25 0.11 2.60
N TYR A 42 6.52 0.68 1.64
CA TYR A 42 5.60 1.80 1.89
C TYR A 42 4.21 1.35 2.35
N LEU A 43 3.85 0.10 2.05
CA LEU A 43 2.50 -0.42 2.18
C LEU A 43 1.93 -0.32 3.61
N PRO A 44 2.64 -0.73 4.69
CA PRO A 44 2.11 -0.61 6.04
C PRO A 44 1.84 0.84 6.47
N SER A 45 2.73 1.75 6.10
CA SER A 45 2.66 3.18 6.47
C SER A 45 1.50 3.88 5.77
N ILE A 46 1.36 3.66 4.46
CA ILE A 46 0.29 4.24 3.64
C ILE A 46 -1.06 3.66 4.02
N PHE A 47 -1.15 2.34 4.24
CA PHE A 47 -2.36 1.72 4.76
C PHE A 47 -2.80 2.35 6.09
N GLY A 48 -1.85 2.55 7.02
CA GLY A 48 -2.13 3.20 8.30
C GLY A 48 -2.57 4.66 8.18
N LEU A 49 -2.06 5.40 7.19
CA LEU A 49 -2.51 6.77 6.85
C LEU A 49 -3.96 6.77 6.37
N LEU A 50 -4.28 5.90 5.42
CA LEU A 50 -5.63 5.81 4.86
C LEU A 50 -6.66 5.35 5.89
N LYS A 51 -6.32 4.37 6.73
CA LYS A 51 -7.20 3.86 7.80
C LYS A 51 -7.65 4.92 8.79
N ARG A 52 -6.83 5.94 9.04
CA ARG A 52 -7.17 7.04 9.95
C ARG A 52 -7.76 8.27 9.25
N GLY A 53 -8.02 8.18 7.94
CA GLY A 53 -8.53 9.29 7.13
C GLY A 53 -7.53 10.45 7.02
N ALA A 54 -6.23 10.15 7.06
CA ALA A 54 -5.21 11.17 6.95
C ALA A 54 -5.17 11.79 5.56
N ASP A 55 -4.87 13.08 5.50
CA ASP A 55 -4.58 13.80 4.26
C ASP A 55 -3.07 14.02 4.08
N ALA A 56 -2.71 14.77 3.04
CA ALA A 56 -1.32 15.03 2.67
C ALA A 56 -0.51 15.72 3.77
N SER A 57 -1.14 16.44 4.70
CA SER A 57 -0.42 17.10 5.81
C SER A 57 0.16 16.11 6.82
N ALA A 58 -0.28 14.86 6.81
CA ALA A 58 0.20 13.81 7.70
C ALA A 58 1.40 13.02 7.13
N ILE A 59 1.81 13.33 5.90
CA ILE A 59 3.00 12.78 5.25
C ILE A 59 4.18 13.64 5.70
N VAL A 60 5.09 13.05 6.48
CA VAL A 60 6.27 13.72 7.07
C VAL A 60 7.54 13.31 6.36
#